data_AF-A0AAD3DDP5-F1
#
_entry.id   AF-A0AAD3DDP5-F1
#
_cell.length_a   1.000
_cell.length_b   1.000
_cell.length_c   1.000
_cell.angle_alpha   90.00
_cell.angle_beta   90.00
_cell.angle_gamma   90.00
#
_symmetry.space_group_name_H-M   'P 1'
#
loop_
_entity.id
_entity.type
_entity.pdbx_description
1 polymer ?
#
loop_
_entity_poly.entity_id
_entity_poly.type
_entity_poly.pdbx_seq_one_letter_code
_entity_poly.pdbx_strand_id
1 'polypeptide(L)'
;MNSSALLRRTATQQHAAHESKIKIALTATTLTAISLLLYKPLSKYGIQGTLRLIWEGDAVPPHIRDQLDKLDTINSKLLKQSKKLKKINTTMEMAKLNSVDEEVDANQDADSISPKRHYILIQIPSLEKDLGMLSYTLDQIAAEIDKLKSHGDTDLRQQKKDMSKRVVEMMNLCDSYLKECGVENS
;
A
#
# COMPACT_ATOMS: atom_id res chain seq x y z
N MET A 1 -55.30 57.22 -33.78
CA MET A 1 -53.86 56.90 -33.61
C MET A 1 -53.63 56.16 -32.29
N ASN A 2 -53.60 54.82 -32.37
CA ASN A 2 -52.79 53.84 -31.63
C ASN A 2 -52.54 53.93 -30.09
N SER A 3 -53.54 54.29 -29.27
CA SER A 3 -53.44 54.12 -27.79
C SER A 3 -53.38 52.64 -27.36
N SER A 4 -54.05 51.76 -28.10
CA SER A 4 -54.11 50.31 -27.83
C SER A 4 -52.78 49.59 -28.08
N ALA A 5 -51.91 50.14 -28.92
CA ALA A 5 -50.59 49.57 -29.21
C ALA A 5 -49.56 49.87 -28.11
N LEU A 6 -49.69 51.02 -27.44
CA LEU A 6 -48.85 51.41 -26.31
C LEU A 6 -49.17 50.58 -25.06
N LEU A 7 -50.46 50.35 -24.76
CA LEU A 7 -50.90 49.51 -23.64
C LEU A 7 -50.51 48.03 -23.80
N ARG A 8 -50.53 47.51 -25.04
CA ARG A 8 -50.06 46.14 -25.30
C ARG A 8 -48.55 46.01 -25.12
N ARG A 9 -47.76 47.03 -25.49
CA ARG A 9 -46.31 47.03 -25.29
C ARG A 9 -45.90 47.08 -23.82
N THR A 10 -46.57 47.88 -23.00
CA THR A 10 -46.28 47.96 -21.56
C THR A 10 -46.66 46.68 -20.82
N ALA A 11 -47.78 46.03 -21.18
CA ALA A 11 -48.17 44.75 -20.60
C ALA A 11 -47.17 43.61 -20.95
N THR A 12 -46.70 43.55 -22.20
CA THR A 12 -45.68 42.56 -22.61
C THR A 12 -44.33 42.82 -21.94
N GLN A 13 -43.97 44.08 -21.71
CA GLN A 13 -42.69 44.44 -21.07
C GLN A 13 -42.72 44.15 -19.56
N GLN A 14 -43.86 44.31 -18.89
CA GLN A 14 -44.03 43.93 -17.48
C GLN A 14 -43.99 42.42 -17.27
N HIS A 15 -44.58 41.63 -18.18
CA HIS A 15 -44.50 40.17 -18.12
C HIS A 15 -43.06 39.65 -18.28
N ALA A 16 -42.31 40.18 -19.24
CA ALA A 16 -40.90 39.80 -19.45
C ALA A 16 -40.01 40.15 -18.25
N ALA A 17 -40.28 41.28 -17.58
CA ALA A 17 -39.54 41.68 -16.38
C ALA A 17 -39.86 40.82 -15.14
N HIS A 18 -41.08 40.27 -15.06
CA HIS A 18 -41.46 39.37 -13.98
C HIS A 18 -40.82 37.98 -14.16
N GLU A 19 -40.81 37.46 -15.39
CA GLU A 19 -40.16 36.19 -15.71
C GLU A 19 -38.64 36.22 -15.48
N SER A 20 -37.98 37.34 -15.79
CA SER A 20 -36.53 37.48 -15.54
C SER A 20 -36.21 37.49 -14.04
N LYS A 21 -37.01 38.16 -13.22
CA LYS A 21 -36.87 38.18 -11.75
C LYS A 21 -37.06 36.80 -11.14
N ILE A 22 -38.06 36.03 -11.60
CA ILE A 22 -38.28 34.66 -11.12
C ILE A 22 -37.08 33.77 -11.46
N LYS A 23 -36.55 33.86 -12.68
CA LYS A 23 -35.37 33.08 -13.10
C LYS A 23 -34.15 33.40 -12.23
N ILE A 24 -33.90 34.68 -11.92
CA ILE A 24 -32.79 35.11 -11.06
C ILE A 24 -32.97 34.62 -9.61
N ALA A 25 -34.19 34.68 -9.07
CA ALA A 25 -34.47 34.20 -7.72
C ALA A 25 -34.30 32.67 -7.60
N LEU A 26 -34.68 31.93 -8.64
CA LEU A 26 -34.57 30.47 -8.68
C LEU A 26 -33.11 30.02 -8.85
N THR A 27 -32.30 30.74 -9.62
CA THR A 27 -30.86 30.45 -9.73
C THR A 27 -30.11 30.81 -8.44
N ALA A 28 -30.47 31.89 -7.75
CA ALA A 28 -29.82 32.28 -6.49
C ALA A 28 -30.10 31.29 -5.34
N THR A 29 -31.33 30.79 -5.24
CA THR A 29 -31.74 29.82 -4.21
C THR A 29 -31.12 28.44 -4.44
N THR A 30 -31.00 28.00 -5.70
CA THR A 30 -30.30 26.75 -6.01
C THR A 30 -28.80 26.85 -5.76
N LEU A 31 -28.15 27.97 -6.10
CA LEU A 31 -26.73 28.19 -5.82
C LEU A 31 -26.41 28.17 -4.33
N THR A 32 -27.24 28.82 -3.51
CA THR A 32 -27.05 28.86 -2.05
C THR A 32 -27.27 27.49 -1.40
N ALA A 33 -28.27 26.73 -1.85
CA ALA A 33 -28.50 25.36 -1.38
C ALA A 33 -27.34 24.42 -1.74
N ILE A 34 -26.85 24.48 -2.98
CA ILE A 34 -25.69 23.70 -3.44
C ILE A 34 -24.43 24.09 -2.66
N SER A 35 -24.21 25.39 -2.43
CA SER A 35 -23.06 25.88 -1.67
C SER A 35 -23.06 25.38 -0.23
N LEU A 36 -24.21 25.37 0.44
CA LEU A 36 -24.36 24.83 1.80
C LEU A 36 -24.14 23.30 1.86
N LEU A 37 -24.63 22.57 0.85
CA LEU A 37 -24.42 21.12 0.75
C LEU A 37 -22.94 20.77 0.50
N LEU A 38 -22.22 21.59 -0.26
CA LEU A 38 -20.79 21.38 -0.55
C LEU A 38 -19.88 21.87 0.59
N TYR A 39 -20.28 22.87 1.37
CA TYR A 39 -19.44 23.43 2.44
C TYR A 39 -19.08 22.41 3.54
N LYS A 40 -20.06 21.60 3.98
CA LYS A 40 -19.84 20.59 5.02
C LYS A 40 -18.81 19.51 4.63
N PRO A 41 -18.93 18.83 3.47
CA PRO A 41 -17.92 17.87 3.05
C PRO A 41 -16.59 18.54 2.72
N LEU A 42 -16.59 19.76 2.17
CA LEU A 42 -15.36 20.50 1.89
C LEU A 42 -14.54 20.78 3.15
N SER A 43 -15.20 21.16 4.25
CA SER A 43 -14.52 21.39 5.53
C SER A 43 -13.96 20.12 6.17
N LYS A 44 -14.59 18.96 5.93
CA LYS A 44 -14.21 17.68 6.55
C LYS A 44 -13.17 16.90 5.74
N TYR A 45 -13.27 16.94 4.41
CA TYR A 45 -12.49 16.09 3.50
C TYR A 45 -11.52 16.88 2.60
N GLY A 46 -11.61 18.21 2.57
CA GLY A 46 -10.85 19.06 1.65
C GLY A 46 -11.39 19.00 0.21
N ILE A 47 -10.83 19.82 -0.68
CA ILE A 47 -11.26 19.89 -2.10
C ILE A 47 -11.05 18.53 -2.79
N GLN A 48 -9.90 17.90 -2.57
CA GLN A 48 -9.55 16.62 -3.19
C GLN A 48 -10.43 15.46 -2.68
N GLY A 49 -10.72 15.41 -1.38
CA GLY A 49 -11.62 14.40 -0.81
C GLY A 49 -13.07 14.62 -1.22
N THR A 50 -13.53 15.86 -1.38
CA THR A 50 -14.89 16.17 -1.82
C THR A 50 -15.10 15.86 -3.30
N LEU A 51 -14.12 16.17 -4.15
CA LEU A 51 -14.17 15.81 -5.57
C LEU A 51 -14.28 14.29 -5.75
N ARG A 52 -13.54 13.55 -4.91
CA ARG A 52 -13.52 12.08 -4.91
C ARG A 52 -14.77 11.47 -4.28
N LEU A 53 -15.32 12.07 -3.22
CA LEU A 53 -16.61 11.66 -2.67
C LEU A 53 -17.73 11.76 -3.73
N ILE A 54 -17.71 12.84 -4.52
CA ILE A 54 -18.68 13.05 -5.61
C ILE A 54 -18.43 12.07 -6.76
N TRP A 55 -17.16 11.70 -7.02
CA TRP A 55 -16.78 10.87 -8.17
C TRP A 55 -16.78 9.36 -7.92
N GLU A 56 -16.20 8.91 -6.80
CA GLU A 56 -16.02 7.51 -6.44
C GLU A 56 -16.98 7.05 -5.32
N GLY A 57 -17.67 7.98 -4.65
CA GLY A 57 -18.57 7.65 -3.53
C GLY A 57 -17.84 7.28 -2.23
N ASP A 58 -16.51 7.43 -2.19
CA ASP A 58 -15.67 7.06 -1.06
C ASP A 58 -15.52 8.22 -0.07
N ALA A 59 -15.96 7.99 1.18
CA ALA A 59 -15.93 8.96 2.27
C ALA A 59 -14.74 8.79 3.22
N VAL A 60 -13.72 8.00 2.84
CA VAL A 60 -12.55 7.79 3.69
C VAL A 60 -11.82 9.13 3.94
N PRO A 61 -11.62 9.51 5.22
CA PRO A 61 -10.88 10.72 5.59
C PRO A 61 -9.45 10.75 5.02
N PRO A 62 -8.92 11.94 4.67
CA PRO A 62 -7.60 12.05 4.04
C PRO A 62 -6.47 11.48 4.90
N HIS A 63 -6.55 11.61 6.23
CA HIS A 63 -5.53 11.10 7.14
C HIS A 63 -5.46 9.56 7.21
N ILE A 64 -6.59 8.87 7.00
CA ILE A 64 -6.66 7.39 6.94
C ILE A 64 -6.11 6.94 5.59
N ARG A 65 -6.42 7.67 4.53
CA ARG A 65 -5.92 7.40 3.18
C ARG A 65 -4.40 7.50 3.10
N ASP A 66 -3.81 8.55 3.66
CA ASP A 66 -2.35 8.70 3.71
C ASP A 66 -1.68 7.53 4.47
N GLN A 67 -2.36 6.96 5.47
CA GLN A 67 -1.87 5.80 6.20
C GLN A 67 -2.02 4.52 5.40
N LEU A 68 -3.12 4.36 4.66
CA LEU A 68 -3.36 3.24 3.77
C LEU A 68 -2.36 3.22 2.61
N ASP A 69 -2.12 4.37 1.96
CA ASP A 69 -1.15 4.49 0.87
C ASP A 69 0.28 4.16 1.35
N LYS A 70 0.62 4.57 2.58
CA LYS A 70 1.89 4.18 3.22
C LYS A 70 1.94 2.68 3.49
N LEU A 71 0.85 2.11 3.99
CA LEU A 71 0.75 0.68 4.26
C LEU A 71 0.88 -0.14 2.97
N ASP A 72 0.24 0.28 1.88
CA ASP A 72 0.39 -0.32 0.55
C ASP A 72 1.80 -0.21 0.01
N THR A 73 2.46 0.94 0.23
CA THR A 73 3.87 1.12 -0.12
C THR A 73 4.74 0.11 0.62
N ILE A 74 4.53 -0.06 1.94
CA ILE A 74 5.27 -1.04 2.75
C ILE A 74 4.94 -2.47 2.27
N ASN A 75 3.68 -2.78 1.97
CA ASN A 75 3.27 -4.08 1.47
C ASN A 75 3.95 -4.41 0.13
N SER A 76 4.09 -3.42 -0.76
CA SER A 76 4.83 -3.58 -2.02
C SER A 76 6.32 -3.87 -1.79
N LYS A 77 6.96 -3.22 -0.79
CA LYS A 77 8.34 -3.52 -0.39
C LYS A 77 8.45 -4.93 0.17
N LEU A 78 7.51 -5.32 1.03
CA LEU A 78 7.44 -6.64 1.64
C LEU A 78 7.32 -7.75 0.58
N LEU A 79 6.46 -7.56 -0.44
CA LEU A 79 6.35 -8.48 -1.56
C LEU A 79 7.64 -8.60 -2.36
N LYS A 80 8.39 -7.50 -2.54
CA LYS A 80 9.71 -7.55 -3.19
C LYS A 80 10.70 -8.37 -2.37
N GLN A 81 10.71 -8.22 -1.05
CA GLN A 81 11.58 -9.01 -0.17
C GLN A 81 11.18 -10.48 -0.15
N SER A 82 9.88 -10.79 -0.13
CA SER A 82 9.37 -12.16 -0.27
C SER A 82 9.86 -12.83 -1.57
N LYS A 83 9.85 -12.10 -2.70
CA LYS A 83 10.41 -12.60 -3.97
C LYS A 83 11.91 -12.86 -3.89
N LYS A 84 12.68 -12.00 -3.21
CA LYS A 84 14.12 -12.21 -3.00
C LYS A 84 14.37 -13.44 -2.13
N LEU A 85 13.62 -13.60 -1.04
CA LEU A 85 13.71 -14.75 -0.15
C LEU A 85 13.43 -16.06 -0.91
N LYS A 86 12.42 -16.08 -1.79
CA LYS A 86 12.17 -17.23 -2.68
C LYS A 86 13.34 -17.51 -3.63
N LYS A 87 13.95 -16.47 -4.21
CA LYS A 87 15.11 -16.61 -5.08
C LYS A 87 16.31 -17.22 -4.32
N ILE A 88 16.57 -16.73 -3.11
CA ILE A 88 17.59 -17.26 -2.20
C ILE A 88 17.31 -18.75 -1.92
N ASN A 89 16.05 -19.11 -1.61
CA ASN A 89 15.68 -20.51 -1.40
C ASN A 89 15.95 -21.38 -2.64
N THR A 90 15.56 -20.94 -3.83
CA THR A 90 15.84 -21.70 -5.06
C THR A 90 17.33 -21.85 -5.35
N THR A 91 18.15 -20.83 -5.03
CA THR A 91 19.60 -20.91 -5.17
C THR A 91 20.19 -21.87 -4.14
N MET A 92 19.69 -21.87 -2.91
CA MET A 92 20.11 -22.79 -1.87
C MET A 92 19.74 -24.24 -2.20
N GLU A 93 18.51 -24.50 -2.68
CA GLU A 93 18.09 -25.82 -3.15
C GLU A 93 18.91 -26.30 -4.35
N MET A 94 19.19 -25.42 -5.31
CA MET A 94 20.06 -25.75 -6.45
C MET A 94 21.49 -26.07 -6.01
N ALA A 95 22.06 -25.32 -5.04
CA ALA A 95 23.37 -25.63 -4.47
C ALA A 95 23.36 -27.00 -3.74
N LYS A 96 22.29 -27.29 -3.00
CA LYS A 96 22.10 -28.61 -2.35
C LYS A 96 22.06 -29.73 -3.38
N LEU A 97 21.32 -29.58 -4.48
CA LEU A 97 21.25 -30.59 -5.55
C LEU A 97 22.60 -30.77 -6.25
N ASN A 98 23.30 -29.68 -6.60
CA ASN A 98 24.62 -29.76 -7.23
C ASN A 98 25.66 -30.46 -6.34
N SER A 99 25.57 -30.28 -5.01
CA SER A 99 26.47 -30.98 -4.07
C SER A 99 26.22 -32.50 -3.98
N VAL A 100 25.06 -32.99 -4.43
CA VAL A 100 24.73 -34.43 -4.46
C VAL A 100 25.26 -35.09 -5.74
N ASP A 101 25.31 -34.37 -6.86
CA ASP A 101 25.79 -34.91 -8.14
C ASP A 101 27.33 -35.03 -8.24
N GLU A 102 28.08 -34.34 -7.37
CA GLU A 102 29.56 -34.43 -7.31
C GLU A 102 30.09 -35.64 -6.52
N GLU A 103 29.25 -36.42 -5.82
CA GLU A 103 29.68 -37.54 -4.94
C GLU A 103 29.95 -38.89 -5.67
N VAL A 104 30.13 -38.94 -7.00
CA VAL A 104 30.21 -40.23 -7.75
C VAL A 104 31.64 -40.71 -8.09
N ASP A 105 32.71 -40.00 -7.74
CA ASP A 105 34.06 -40.45 -8.17
C ASP A 105 35.19 -40.17 -7.16
N ALA A 106 35.14 -40.78 -5.97
CA ALA A 106 36.35 -41.03 -5.18
C ALA A 106 36.12 -42.09 -4.08
N ASN A 107 36.77 -43.24 -4.22
CA ASN A 107 37.09 -44.12 -3.11
C ASN A 107 37.81 -43.32 -2.00
N GLN A 108 37.16 -43.02 -0.87
CA GLN A 108 37.86 -42.63 0.35
C GLN A 108 36.97 -42.74 1.61
N ASP A 109 37.35 -43.68 2.46
CA ASP A 109 37.26 -43.75 3.92
C ASP A 109 36.03 -43.16 4.64
N ALA A 110 35.22 -44.10 5.13
CA ALA A 110 34.16 -43.90 6.10
C ALA A 110 34.73 -43.52 7.48
N ASP A 111 34.88 -42.22 7.79
CA ASP A 111 34.90 -41.76 9.20
C ASP A 111 34.61 -40.27 9.47
N SER A 112 33.85 -39.55 8.62
CA SER A 112 33.45 -38.16 8.95
C SER A 112 31.97 -37.86 8.67
N ILE A 113 31.13 -37.98 9.72
CA ILE A 113 29.69 -37.67 9.69
C ILE A 113 29.42 -36.14 9.76
N SER A 114 30.37 -35.29 9.35
CA SER A 114 30.15 -33.83 9.23
C SER A 114 31.21 -33.22 8.31
N PRO A 115 30.85 -32.78 7.08
CA PRO A 115 30.69 -31.33 6.89
C PRO A 115 29.75 -30.90 5.73
N LYS A 116 28.62 -31.57 5.45
CA LYS A 116 27.67 -31.08 4.40
C LYS A 116 27.17 -29.64 4.65
N ARG A 117 27.19 -29.17 5.91
CA ARG A 117 26.73 -27.83 6.31
C ARG A 117 27.68 -26.69 5.90
N HIS A 118 29.00 -26.92 5.89
CA HIS A 118 29.97 -25.86 5.53
C HIS A 118 30.15 -25.70 4.02
N TYR A 119 29.74 -26.67 3.21
CA TYR A 119 29.96 -26.63 1.76
C TYR A 119 29.10 -25.57 1.05
N ILE A 120 27.88 -25.31 1.53
CA ILE A 120 26.94 -24.38 0.88
C ILE A 120 27.42 -22.91 0.96
N LEU A 121 27.93 -22.48 2.13
CA LEU A 121 28.45 -21.13 2.29
C LEU A 121 29.79 -20.91 1.60
N ILE A 122 30.66 -21.92 1.57
CA ILE A 122 31.93 -21.87 0.85
C ILE A 122 31.68 -21.74 -0.65
N GLN A 123 30.63 -22.39 -1.18
CA GLN A 123 30.27 -22.31 -2.59
C GLN A 123 29.66 -20.94 -2.97
N ILE A 124 28.93 -20.26 -2.07
CA ILE A 124 28.21 -19.02 -2.40
C ILE A 124 28.30 -17.99 -1.24
N PRO A 125 29.43 -17.29 -1.06
CA PRO A 125 29.57 -16.24 -0.04
C PRO A 125 28.62 -15.05 -0.26
N SER A 126 28.08 -14.87 -1.47
CA SER A 126 27.04 -13.86 -1.73
C SER A 126 25.72 -14.16 -1.00
N LEU A 127 25.44 -15.42 -0.65
CA LEU A 127 24.20 -15.82 0.01
C LEU A 127 24.11 -15.27 1.43
N GLU A 128 25.22 -15.31 2.18
CA GLU A 128 25.31 -14.75 3.53
C GLU A 128 25.07 -13.24 3.52
N LYS A 129 25.72 -12.53 2.59
CA LYS A 129 25.54 -11.09 2.43
C LYS A 129 24.09 -10.73 2.05
N ASP A 130 23.48 -11.51 1.15
CA ASP A 130 22.11 -11.29 0.72
C ASP A 130 21.10 -11.59 1.84
N LEU A 131 21.32 -12.63 2.65
CA LEU A 131 20.54 -12.93 3.85
C LEU A 131 20.68 -11.84 4.92
N GLY A 132 21.90 -11.37 5.17
CA GLY A 132 22.16 -10.27 6.11
C GLY A 132 21.49 -8.96 5.68
N MET A 133 21.57 -8.62 4.39
CA MET A 133 20.87 -7.45 3.85
C MET A 133 19.35 -7.62 3.92
N LEU A 134 18.85 -8.83 3.64
CA LEU A 134 17.42 -9.14 3.74
C LEU A 134 16.92 -8.97 5.18
N SER A 135 17.62 -9.52 6.16
CA SER A 135 17.32 -9.37 7.59
C SER A 135 17.25 -7.90 8.01
N TYR A 136 18.27 -7.11 7.68
CA TYR A 136 18.28 -5.66 7.94
C TYR A 136 17.08 -4.93 7.30
N THR A 137 16.71 -5.28 6.07
CA THR A 137 15.55 -4.66 5.42
C THR A 137 14.22 -5.09 6.02
N LEU A 138 14.11 -6.31 6.56
CA LEU A 138 12.92 -6.78 7.27
C LEU A 138 12.75 -6.03 8.60
N ASP A 139 13.84 -5.79 9.33
CA ASP A 139 13.83 -4.97 10.55
C ASP A 139 13.40 -3.53 10.25
N GLN A 140 13.92 -2.94 9.17
CA GLN A 140 13.50 -1.60 8.75
C GLN A 140 12.01 -1.56 8.41
N ILE A 141 11.49 -2.59 7.72
CA ILE A 141 10.06 -2.73 7.41
C ILE A 141 9.25 -2.88 8.70
N ALA A 142 9.69 -3.69 9.66
CA ALA A 142 9.03 -3.83 10.96
C ALA A 142 8.91 -2.47 11.67
N ALA A 143 10.01 -1.71 11.72
CA ALA A 143 10.03 -0.38 12.30
C ALA A 143 9.14 0.62 11.55
N GLU A 144 9.06 0.55 10.21
CA GLU A 144 8.15 1.36 9.39
C GLU A 144 6.68 1.03 9.71
N ILE A 145 6.34 -0.25 9.86
CA ILE A 145 4.99 -0.70 10.24
C ILE A 145 4.63 -0.18 11.64
N ASP A 146 5.54 -0.28 12.60
CA ASP A 146 5.28 0.16 13.97
C ASP A 146 5.03 1.66 14.08
N LYS A 147 5.74 2.47 13.28
CA LYS A 147 5.55 3.92 13.20
C LYS A 147 4.19 4.34 12.65
N LEU A 148 3.48 3.47 11.92
CA LEU A 148 2.14 3.79 11.43
C LEU A 148 1.15 3.86 12.59
N LYS A 149 0.52 5.03 12.75
CA LYS A 149 -0.53 5.25 13.75
C LYS A 149 -1.84 4.62 13.27
N SER A 150 -2.36 3.63 13.98
CA SER A 150 -3.71 3.11 13.75
C SER A 150 -4.71 3.89 14.61
N HIS A 151 -5.10 5.09 14.20
CA HIS A 151 -6.07 5.88 14.98
C HIS A 151 -7.49 5.33 14.78
N GLY A 152 -7.94 4.49 15.71
CA GLY A 152 -9.35 4.08 15.86
C GLY A 152 -9.93 3.17 14.77
N ASP A 153 -9.24 3.04 13.64
CA ASP A 153 -9.68 2.23 12.51
C ASP A 153 -9.30 0.74 12.72
N THR A 154 -10.32 -0.11 12.78
CA THR A 154 -10.19 -1.56 12.95
C THR A 154 -9.52 -2.21 11.76
N ASP A 155 -9.75 -1.70 10.55
CA ASP A 155 -9.30 -2.33 9.32
C ASP A 155 -7.81 -2.06 9.11
N LEU A 156 -7.38 -0.81 9.31
CA LEU A 156 -5.95 -0.47 9.33
C LEU A 156 -5.19 -1.22 10.43
N ARG A 157 -5.80 -1.39 11.60
CA ARG A 157 -5.21 -2.14 12.70
C ARG A 157 -5.04 -3.63 12.34
N GLN A 158 -6.05 -4.21 11.69
CA GLN A 158 -6.00 -5.61 11.26
C GLN A 158 -4.95 -5.80 10.17
N GLN A 159 -4.92 -4.95 9.14
CA GLN A 159 -3.91 -5.03 8.08
C GLN A 159 -2.49 -4.82 8.62
N LYS A 160 -2.29 -3.87 9.54
CA LYS A 160 -1.00 -3.67 10.22
C LYS A 160 -0.55 -4.94 10.93
N LYS A 161 -1.46 -5.58 11.68
CA LYS A 161 -1.17 -6.83 12.39
C LYS A 161 -0.80 -7.97 11.44
N ASP A 162 -1.54 -8.12 10.35
CA ASP A 162 -1.27 -9.15 9.35
C ASP A 162 0.09 -8.93 8.67
N MET A 163 0.46 -7.68 8.41
CA MET A 163 1.78 -7.33 7.89
C MET A 163 2.90 -7.58 8.89
N SER A 164 2.75 -7.19 10.16
CA SER A 164 3.71 -7.51 11.21
C SER A 164 3.94 -9.03 11.32
N LYS A 165 2.86 -9.82 11.25
CA LYS A 165 2.94 -11.28 11.27
C LYS A 165 3.75 -11.82 10.09
N ARG A 166 3.51 -11.33 8.87
CA ARG A 166 4.27 -11.71 7.67
C ARG A 166 5.75 -11.35 7.76
N VAL A 167 6.09 -10.20 8.35
CA VAL A 167 7.49 -9.81 8.58
C VAL A 167 8.17 -10.81 9.50
N VAL A 168 7.55 -11.13 10.63
CA VAL A 168 8.08 -12.12 11.59
C VAL A 168 8.25 -13.50 10.94
N GLU A 169 7.28 -13.95 10.15
CA GLU A 169 7.39 -15.19 9.39
C GLU A 169 8.59 -15.19 8.45
N MET A 170 8.86 -14.09 7.73
CA MET A 170 10.03 -13.98 6.87
C MET A 170 11.35 -13.90 7.64
N MET A 171 11.37 -13.24 8.80
CA MET A 171 12.56 -13.22 9.67
C MET A 171 12.91 -14.63 10.15
N ASN A 172 11.93 -15.38 10.64
CA ASN A 172 12.12 -16.77 11.03
C ASN A 172 12.63 -17.66 9.88
N LEU A 173 12.17 -17.41 8.65
CA LEU A 173 12.67 -18.11 7.46
C LEU A 173 14.13 -17.73 7.17
N CYS A 174 14.49 -16.45 7.26
CA CYS A 174 15.88 -16.01 7.12
C CYS A 174 16.78 -16.67 8.16
N ASP A 175 16.35 -16.72 9.43
CA ASP A 175 17.11 -17.35 10.52
C ASP A 175 17.25 -18.86 10.29
N SER A 176 16.19 -19.52 9.82
CA SER A 176 16.25 -20.93 9.42
C SER A 176 17.27 -21.16 8.31
N TYR A 177 17.33 -20.28 7.30
CA TYR A 177 18.32 -20.39 6.22
C TYR A 177 19.74 -20.13 6.70
N LEU A 178 19.95 -19.14 7.59
CA LEU A 178 21.26 -18.89 8.20
C LEU A 178 21.74 -20.09 9.02
N LYS A 179 20.83 -20.71 9.77
CA LYS A 179 21.11 -21.93 10.53
C LYS A 179 21.42 -23.12 9.63
N GLU A 180 20.67 -23.31 8.54
CA GLU A 180 20.93 -24.36 7.54
C GLU A 180 22.26 -24.15 6.82
N CYS A 181 22.64 -22.90 6.59
CA CYS A 181 23.93 -22.51 6.02
C CYS A 181 25.10 -22.70 7.01
N GLY A 182 24.84 -22.84 8.31
CA GLY A 182 25.88 -23.06 9.32
C GLY A 182 26.57 -21.79 9.81
N VAL A 183 25.90 -20.64 9.74
CA VAL A 183 26.40 -19.36 10.29
C VAL A 183 26.35 -19.35 11.83
N GLU A 184 25.54 -20.20 12.45
CA GLU A 184 25.44 -20.31 13.91
C GLU A 184 26.27 -21.49 14.43
N ASN A 185 27.56 -21.26 14.63
CA ASN A 185 28.43 -21.90 15.63
C ASN A 185 29.81 -21.21 15.63
N SER A 186 29.89 -20.02 16.24
CA SER A 186 31.12 -19.48 16.85
C SER A 186 30.74 -18.66 18.07
#